data_AF-A0A1B6LPK6-F1
#
_entry.id   AF-A0A1B6LPK6-F1
#
_cell.length_a   1.000
_cell.length_b   1.000
_cell.length_c   1.000
_cell.angle_alpha   90.00
_cell.angle_beta   90.00
_cell.angle_gamma   90.00
#
_symmetry.space_group_name_H-M   'P 1'
#
loop_
_entity.id
_entity.type
_entity.pdbx_description
1 polymer ?
#
loop_
_entity_poly.entity_id
_entity_poly.type
_entity_poly.pdbx_seq_one_letter_code
_entity_poly.pdbx_strand_id
1 'polypeptide(L)'
;HMLGTVSLEAAAQGKGDMAQEIPAWLDKIFLASVLQDEGQVTVVKFSVTPAVAAGNNYLSNLYRVRVEYEVDGSYHQSTSLIIKIPITKGAITEVMNSSELYAKEPKAYRELLPRLNKMANCEFGPKIFNCPIKNGMSLKDLKEEGYIMCDKFKQLDFSHCKLVFTTLAKFHASSVACFHSDPDLIKELGKDLMYSSKNKLIEPFFRSSMKSFGRVLGEMEGCESATELILSKTDHIVDSAIGVCQPKTSGLNVLNHGDLWVNNMLFKHSDSGEVEDVKFIDFQILMWCSPAIDLLYFLWTSADEEVRGHRQKKLFSLYRQTLNSSLEQLGCKERLSERELEDDLHAASDFVLLTISGTLPFILSESDDAVNMEEVSAEDFNTNERFEHLFNSKKYRAIIPKMVEQFQEWLVS
;
A
#
# COMPACT_ATOMS: atom_id res chain seq x y z
N HIS A 1 -36.96 -28.68 33.14
CA HIS A 1 -36.57 -29.37 31.89
C HIS A 1 -35.50 -28.54 31.21
N MET A 2 -34.49 -29.21 30.67
CA MET A 2 -33.14 -28.73 30.40
C MET A 2 -33.02 -27.62 29.35
N LEU A 3 -32.02 -26.77 29.60
CA LEU A 3 -31.28 -25.96 28.63
C LEU A 3 -30.70 -26.87 27.54
N GLY A 4 -30.80 -26.45 26.27
CA GLY A 4 -30.19 -27.12 25.13
C GLY A 4 -29.75 -26.09 24.10
N THR A 5 -28.46 -25.79 24.14
CA THR A 5 -27.67 -25.10 23.11
C THR A 5 -27.82 -25.81 21.75
N VAL A 6 -28.27 -25.09 20.73
CA VAL A 6 -28.20 -25.55 19.33
C VAL A 6 -26.92 -24.98 18.74
N SER A 7 -26.00 -25.88 18.40
CA SER A 7 -24.79 -25.58 17.65
C SER A 7 -25.14 -25.08 16.25
N LEU A 8 -24.49 -24.00 15.83
CA LEU A 8 -24.39 -23.61 14.43
C LEU A 8 -23.04 -24.09 13.90
N GLU A 9 -22.91 -25.41 13.79
CA GLU A 9 -21.92 -26.06 12.92
C GLU A 9 -22.68 -26.66 11.74
N ALA A 10 -22.56 -26.02 10.58
CA ALA A 10 -22.58 -26.60 9.23
C ALA A 10 -23.16 -25.60 8.22
N ALA A 11 -22.29 -24.92 7.48
CA ALA A 11 -22.42 -24.66 6.05
C ALA A 11 -21.23 -23.84 5.55
N ALA A 12 -20.10 -24.52 5.34
CA ALA A 12 -19.03 -24.03 4.45
C ALA A 12 -18.27 -25.23 3.88
N GLN A 13 -18.98 -26.07 3.13
CA GLN A 13 -18.37 -27.01 2.19
C GLN A 13 -18.76 -26.57 0.80
N GLY A 14 -17.92 -25.74 0.20
CA GLY A 14 -18.05 -25.20 -1.14
C GLY A 14 -16.69 -24.76 -1.67
N LYS A 15 -16.04 -25.68 -2.38
CA LYS A 15 -14.99 -25.48 -3.40
C LYS A 15 -13.80 -24.55 -3.05
N GLY A 16 -12.73 -25.18 -2.57
CA GLY A 16 -11.36 -24.86 -3.00
C GLY A 16 -10.74 -23.59 -2.45
N ASP A 17 -10.76 -23.39 -1.12
CA ASP A 17 -9.71 -22.58 -0.50
C ASP A 17 -8.37 -23.22 -0.88
N MET A 18 -7.55 -22.54 -1.69
CA MET A 18 -6.14 -22.88 -1.80
C MET A 18 -5.51 -22.63 -0.42
N ALA A 19 -5.59 -23.63 0.45
CA ALA A 19 -4.88 -23.63 1.71
C ALA A 19 -3.40 -23.46 1.37
N GLN A 20 -2.87 -22.27 1.63
CA GLN A 20 -1.47 -21.97 1.40
C GLN A 20 -0.64 -23.01 2.17
N GLU A 21 0.07 -23.87 1.45
CA GLU A 21 0.89 -24.91 2.09
C GLU A 21 1.87 -24.25 3.04
N ILE A 22 1.88 -24.71 4.30
CA ILE A 22 2.80 -24.22 5.32
C ILE A 22 4.20 -24.70 4.90
N PRO A 23 5.16 -23.80 4.62
CA PRO A 23 6.46 -24.22 4.17
C PRO A 23 7.21 -24.98 5.26
N ALA A 24 7.94 -26.04 4.88
CA ALA A 24 8.70 -26.86 5.84
C ALA A 24 9.77 -26.07 6.63
N TRP A 25 10.25 -24.94 6.09
CA TRP A 25 11.21 -24.06 6.77
C TRP A 25 10.56 -23.22 7.88
N LEU A 26 9.23 -23.08 7.91
CA LEU A 26 8.52 -22.33 8.94
C LEU A 26 8.29 -23.23 10.16
N ASP A 27 9.39 -23.55 10.84
CA ASP A 27 9.45 -24.47 11.97
C ASP A 27 9.84 -23.77 13.29
N LYS A 28 10.01 -24.56 14.35
CA LYS A 28 10.42 -24.06 15.67
C LYS A 28 11.81 -23.40 15.67
N ILE A 29 12.73 -23.88 14.83
CA ILE A 29 14.11 -23.38 14.77
C ILE A 29 14.10 -21.99 14.13
N PHE A 30 13.36 -21.83 13.03
CA PHE A 30 13.14 -20.54 12.40
C PHE A 30 12.52 -19.54 13.40
N LEU A 31 11.43 -19.93 14.07
CA LEU A 31 10.72 -19.03 15.00
C LEU A 31 11.57 -18.65 16.23
N ALA A 32 12.40 -19.55 16.74
CA ALA A 32 13.36 -19.22 17.79
C ALA A 32 14.39 -18.18 17.31
N SER A 33 14.88 -18.30 16.06
CA SER A 33 15.79 -17.30 15.47
C SER A 33 15.13 -15.95 15.22
N VAL A 34 13.83 -15.93 14.88
CA VAL A 34 13.06 -14.67 14.75
C VAL A 34 12.97 -13.92 16.08
N LEU A 35 12.79 -14.65 17.18
CA LEU A 35 12.59 -14.10 18.52
C LEU A 35 13.88 -13.97 19.34
N GLN A 36 15.06 -14.19 18.74
CA GLN A 36 16.34 -14.24 19.45
C GLN A 36 16.69 -12.96 20.22
N ASP A 37 16.18 -11.80 19.78
CA ASP A 37 16.43 -10.52 20.44
C ASP A 37 15.69 -10.38 21.78
N GLU A 38 14.73 -11.28 22.06
CA GLU A 38 14.01 -11.35 23.33
C GLU A 38 14.75 -12.22 24.38
N GLY A 39 15.83 -12.93 24.00
CA GLY A 39 16.64 -13.78 24.88
C GLY A 39 16.89 -15.18 24.31
N GLN A 40 17.28 -16.14 25.16
CA GLN A 40 17.42 -17.53 24.71
C GLN A 40 16.02 -18.18 24.60
N VAL A 41 15.46 -18.14 23.39
CA VAL A 41 14.09 -18.59 23.13
C VAL A 41 14.01 -20.09 22.83
N THR A 42 13.06 -20.78 23.49
CA THR A 42 12.63 -22.14 23.14
C THR A 42 11.15 -22.14 22.74
N VAL A 43 10.84 -22.52 21.50
CA VAL A 43 9.45 -22.55 21.00
C VAL A 43 8.72 -23.81 21.50
N VAL A 44 7.70 -23.60 22.32
CA VAL A 44 6.86 -24.67 22.89
C VAL A 44 5.87 -25.16 21.84
N LYS A 45 5.12 -24.24 21.22
CA LYS A 45 4.08 -24.53 20.24
C LYS A 45 3.89 -23.34 19.31
N PHE A 46 3.46 -23.61 18.08
CA PHE A 46 3.00 -22.55 17.18
C PHE A 46 1.87 -23.04 16.28
N SER A 47 1.14 -22.10 15.69
CA SER A 47 0.13 -22.36 14.66
C SER A 47 0.26 -21.35 13.54
N VAL A 48 0.04 -21.80 12.30
CA VAL A 48 0.13 -20.96 11.09
C VAL A 48 -1.23 -20.89 10.42
N THR A 49 -1.62 -19.70 10.00
CA THR A 49 -2.82 -19.44 9.20
C THR A 49 -2.50 -18.44 8.10
N PRO A 50 -3.25 -18.40 6.98
CA PRO A 50 -3.14 -17.31 6.01
C PRO A 50 -3.32 -15.94 6.69
N ALA A 51 -2.47 -14.97 6.34
CA ALA A 51 -2.55 -13.65 6.96
C ALA A 51 -3.72 -12.80 6.41
N VAL A 52 -3.95 -12.89 5.10
CA VAL A 52 -4.95 -12.11 4.35
C VAL A 52 -5.56 -13.01 3.27
N ALA A 53 -6.79 -12.69 2.85
CA ALA A 53 -7.45 -13.36 1.73
C ALA A 53 -6.79 -12.97 0.39
N ALA A 54 -6.97 -13.81 -0.64
CA ALA A 54 -6.51 -13.52 -2.00
C ALA A 54 -7.02 -12.15 -2.50
N GLY A 55 -6.19 -11.44 -3.28
CA GLY A 55 -6.51 -10.10 -3.78
C GLY A 55 -6.26 -8.96 -2.79
N ASN A 56 -5.68 -9.25 -1.62
CA ASN A 56 -5.26 -8.24 -0.64
C ASN A 56 -3.74 -8.08 -0.51
N ASN A 57 -2.96 -8.91 -1.20
CA ASN A 57 -1.51 -8.83 -1.30
C ASN A 57 -1.05 -9.59 -2.55
N TYR A 58 -0.18 -8.98 -3.35
CA TYR A 58 0.14 -9.44 -4.71
C TYR A 58 1.61 -9.87 -4.91
N LEU A 59 2.54 -9.33 -4.12
CA LEU A 59 3.99 -9.48 -4.36
C LEU A 59 4.72 -10.28 -3.27
N SER A 60 3.98 -10.92 -2.37
CA SER A 60 4.54 -11.71 -1.27
C SER A 60 3.63 -12.85 -0.87
N ASN A 61 4.18 -13.81 -0.15
CA ASN A 61 3.46 -14.80 0.64
C ASN A 61 3.41 -14.32 2.10
N LEU A 62 2.21 -14.29 2.70
CA LEU A 62 2.00 -13.80 4.06
C LEU A 62 1.44 -14.89 4.98
N TYR A 63 2.20 -15.23 6.01
CA TYR A 63 1.82 -16.21 7.02
C TYR A 63 1.57 -15.50 8.35
N ARG A 64 0.39 -15.70 8.95
CA ARG A 64 0.15 -15.31 10.34
C ARG A 64 0.55 -16.47 11.24
N VAL A 65 1.44 -16.22 12.18
CA VAL A 65 2.01 -17.22 13.07
C VAL A 65 1.80 -16.82 14.52
N ARG A 66 1.02 -17.61 15.26
CA ARG A 66 0.94 -17.50 16.71
C ARG A 66 1.97 -18.42 17.34
N VAL A 67 2.82 -17.87 18.20
CA VAL A 67 3.94 -18.59 18.83
C VAL A 67 3.80 -18.54 20.34
N GLU A 68 3.92 -19.70 20.98
CA GLU A 68 4.08 -19.87 22.43
C GLU A 68 5.51 -20.34 22.70
N TYR A 69 6.23 -19.61 23.56
CA TYR A 69 7.67 -19.81 23.75
C TYR A 69 8.12 -19.50 25.19
N GLU A 70 9.26 -20.07 25.57
CA GLU A 70 9.93 -19.79 26.83
C GLU A 70 11.20 -18.97 26.60
N VAL A 71 11.44 -17.99 27.47
CA VAL A 71 12.71 -17.24 27.52
C VAL A 71 13.50 -17.72 28.74
N ASP A 72 14.77 -18.07 28.51
CA ASP A 72 15.72 -18.49 29.54
C ASP A 72 15.16 -19.61 30.46
N GLY A 73 14.39 -20.53 29.87
CA GLY A 73 13.84 -21.73 30.52
C GLY A 73 12.82 -21.49 31.65
N SER A 74 12.30 -20.28 31.78
CA SER A 74 11.55 -19.90 33.01
C SER A 74 10.21 -19.22 32.75
N TYR A 75 10.04 -18.52 31.62
CA TYR A 75 8.90 -17.62 31.41
C TYR A 75 8.16 -17.91 30.11
N HIS A 76 6.92 -18.40 30.24
CA HIS A 76 6.04 -18.70 29.10
C HIS A 76 5.41 -17.42 28.54
N GLN A 77 5.71 -17.12 27.28
CA GLN A 77 5.21 -15.98 26.53
C GLN A 77 4.42 -16.42 25.31
N SER A 78 3.59 -15.52 24.79
CA SER A 78 2.97 -15.70 23.48
C SER A 78 3.02 -14.42 22.66
N THR A 79 3.20 -14.55 21.36
CA THR A 79 3.07 -13.43 20.42
C THR A 79 2.47 -13.90 19.10
N SER A 80 1.79 -12.99 18.40
CA SER A 80 1.42 -13.17 16.99
C SER A 80 2.39 -12.39 16.08
N LEU A 81 2.76 -13.01 14.97
CA LEU A 81 3.70 -12.51 13.96
C LEU A 81 3.07 -12.60 12.57
N ILE A 82 3.44 -11.66 11.70
CA ILE A 82 3.24 -11.75 10.25
C ILE A 82 4.59 -12.02 9.61
N ILE A 83 4.74 -13.18 8.98
CA ILE A 83 5.92 -13.55 8.19
C ILE A 83 5.62 -13.24 6.73
N LYS A 84 6.34 -12.27 6.16
CA LYS A 84 6.21 -11.82 4.76
C LYS A 84 7.43 -12.28 3.98
N ILE A 85 7.21 -13.09 2.95
CA ILE A 85 8.27 -13.61 2.08
C ILE A 85 7.98 -13.20 0.64
N PRO A 86 8.95 -12.60 -0.09
CA PRO A 86 8.78 -12.29 -1.50
C PRO A 86 8.34 -13.49 -2.34
N ILE A 87 7.49 -13.25 -3.33
CA ILE A 87 7.26 -14.25 -4.38
C ILE A 87 8.55 -14.47 -5.19
N THR A 88 8.70 -15.67 -5.75
CA THR A 88 9.94 -16.07 -6.46
C THR A 88 9.72 -16.48 -7.91
N LYS A 89 8.47 -16.43 -8.37
CA LYS A 89 8.04 -16.77 -9.73
C LYS A 89 7.21 -15.65 -10.35
N GLY A 90 7.01 -15.73 -11.66
CA GLY A 90 6.26 -14.75 -12.45
C GLY A 90 7.15 -13.62 -12.96
N ALA A 91 6.74 -13.00 -14.06
CA ALA A 91 7.54 -11.98 -14.76
C ALA A 91 7.85 -10.76 -13.90
N ILE A 92 6.95 -10.42 -12.96
CA ILE A 92 7.16 -9.28 -12.05
C ILE A 92 8.41 -9.47 -11.17
N THR A 93 8.83 -10.71 -10.90
CA THR A 93 10.04 -10.97 -10.10
C THR A 93 11.32 -10.54 -10.80
N GLU A 94 11.35 -10.48 -12.13
CA GLU A 94 12.50 -9.96 -12.87
C GLU A 94 12.70 -8.48 -12.59
N VAL A 95 11.61 -7.71 -12.56
CA VAL A 95 11.63 -6.28 -12.20
C VAL A 95 12.04 -6.11 -10.73
N MET A 96 11.44 -6.88 -9.83
CA MET A 96 11.70 -6.76 -8.40
C MET A 96 13.15 -7.17 -8.03
N ASN A 97 13.71 -8.20 -8.68
CA ASN A 97 15.07 -8.66 -8.45
C ASN A 97 16.13 -7.78 -9.10
N SER A 98 15.92 -7.36 -10.36
CA SER A 98 16.89 -6.51 -11.09
C SER A 98 17.06 -5.11 -10.50
N SER A 99 16.09 -4.70 -9.68
CA SER A 99 16.00 -3.36 -9.10
C SER A 99 16.27 -3.32 -7.59
N GLU A 100 16.71 -4.44 -6.97
CA GLU A 100 16.86 -4.57 -5.51
C GLU A 100 15.61 -4.15 -4.71
N LEU A 101 14.42 -4.13 -5.34
CA LEU A 101 13.18 -3.63 -4.72
C LEU A 101 12.76 -4.46 -3.51
N TYR A 102 12.99 -5.77 -3.55
CA TYR A 102 12.75 -6.64 -2.39
C TYR A 102 13.61 -6.31 -1.17
N ALA A 103 14.75 -5.64 -1.34
CA ALA A 103 15.60 -5.24 -0.22
C ALA A 103 15.12 -3.92 0.42
N LYS A 104 14.33 -3.11 -0.28
CA LYS A 104 13.86 -1.81 0.20
C LYS A 104 12.99 -1.93 1.44
N GLU A 105 11.95 -2.77 1.40
CA GLU A 105 10.99 -2.86 2.51
C GLU A 105 11.67 -3.33 3.81
N PRO A 106 12.46 -4.43 3.83
CA PRO A 106 13.22 -4.81 5.03
C PRO A 106 14.16 -3.69 5.52
N LYS A 107 14.80 -2.95 4.61
CA LYS A 107 15.68 -1.83 4.97
C LYS A 107 14.89 -0.66 5.56
N ALA A 108 13.72 -0.35 5.01
CA ALA A 108 12.83 0.68 5.54
C ALA A 108 12.43 0.37 6.98
N TYR A 109 12.01 -0.86 7.27
CA TYR A 109 11.67 -1.27 8.64
C TYR A 109 12.85 -1.24 9.61
N ARG A 110 14.05 -1.67 9.18
CA ARG A 110 15.22 -1.78 10.07
C ARG A 110 15.93 -0.45 10.29
N GLU A 111 15.99 0.41 9.28
CA GLU A 111 16.85 1.59 9.30
C GLU A 111 16.07 2.91 9.25
N LEU A 112 14.99 2.98 8.47
CA LEU A 112 14.23 4.21 8.26
C LEU A 112 13.19 4.44 9.38
N LEU A 113 12.24 3.51 9.54
CA LEU A 113 11.12 3.69 10.47
C LEU A 113 11.55 3.98 11.91
N PRO A 114 12.58 3.34 12.50
CA PRO A 114 13.02 3.68 13.85
C PRO A 114 13.46 5.14 13.99
N ARG A 115 14.09 5.71 12.95
CA ARG A 115 14.51 7.11 12.93
C ARG A 115 13.31 8.04 12.80
N LEU A 116 12.41 7.75 11.85
CA LEU A 116 11.22 8.55 11.64
C LEU A 116 10.31 8.53 12.87
N ASN A 117 10.13 7.35 13.47
CA ASN A 117 9.29 7.19 14.66
C ASN A 117 9.79 8.07 15.82
N LYS A 118 11.11 8.08 16.03
CA LYS A 118 11.75 8.92 17.05
C LYS A 118 11.60 10.41 16.75
N MET A 119 11.74 10.83 15.49
CA MET A 119 11.59 12.23 15.08
C MET A 119 10.15 12.72 15.27
N ALA A 120 9.17 11.94 14.81
CA ALA A 120 7.76 12.30 14.87
C ALA A 120 7.10 12.08 16.24
N ASN A 121 7.76 11.34 17.14
CA ASN A 121 7.15 10.75 18.32
C ASN A 121 5.83 10.02 17.96
N CYS A 122 5.91 9.18 16.91
CA CYS A 122 4.77 8.49 16.31
C CYS A 122 5.25 7.15 15.75
N GLU A 123 4.58 6.05 16.06
CA GLU A 123 4.91 4.76 15.47
C GLU A 123 4.17 4.60 14.14
N PHE A 124 4.89 4.64 13.01
CA PHE A 124 4.29 4.60 11.68
C PHE A 124 3.89 3.20 11.23
N GLY A 125 4.49 2.14 11.76
CA GLY A 125 4.27 0.76 11.33
C GLY A 125 4.62 -0.25 12.42
N PRO A 126 4.38 -1.55 12.19
CA PRO A 126 4.65 -2.59 13.18
C PRO A 126 6.15 -2.74 13.50
N LYS A 127 6.44 -3.23 14.71
CA LYS A 127 7.80 -3.66 15.09
C LYS A 127 8.27 -4.78 14.15
N ILE A 128 9.48 -4.64 13.62
CA ILE A 128 10.18 -5.71 12.89
C ILE A 128 11.02 -6.55 13.86
N PHE A 129 11.04 -7.85 13.62
CA PHE A 129 11.89 -8.84 14.28
C PHE A 129 12.96 -9.35 13.32
N ASN A 130 13.94 -10.09 13.86
CA ASN A 130 14.91 -10.78 13.02
C ASN A 130 14.19 -11.71 12.02
N CYS A 131 14.73 -11.81 10.80
CA CYS A 131 14.24 -12.75 9.80
C CYS A 131 15.44 -13.37 9.07
N PRO A 132 15.68 -14.68 9.21
CA PRO A 132 16.84 -15.33 8.59
C PRO A 132 16.69 -15.51 7.08
N ILE A 133 15.50 -15.28 6.51
CA ILE A 133 15.26 -15.38 5.07
C ILE A 133 15.67 -14.07 4.41
N LYS A 134 16.52 -14.16 3.37
CA LYS A 134 16.93 -13.00 2.58
C LYS A 134 15.69 -12.28 2.01
N ASN A 135 15.60 -10.98 2.24
CA ASN A 135 14.46 -10.12 1.89
C ASN A 135 13.12 -10.55 2.52
N GLY A 136 13.10 -11.55 3.40
CA GLY A 136 11.96 -11.89 4.23
C GLY A 136 11.87 -10.94 5.43
N MET A 137 10.66 -10.85 5.98
CA MET A 137 10.38 -10.06 7.17
C MET A 137 9.51 -10.83 8.15
N SER A 138 9.75 -10.53 9.43
CA SER A 138 8.93 -10.98 10.54
C SER A 138 8.44 -9.74 11.25
N LEU A 139 7.15 -9.44 11.16
CA LEU A 139 6.53 -8.24 11.73
C LEU A 139 5.63 -8.62 12.91
N LYS A 140 5.49 -7.74 13.89
CA LYS A 140 4.46 -7.87 14.93
C LYS A 140 3.08 -7.87 14.25
N ASP A 141 2.25 -8.85 14.59
CA ASP A 141 0.83 -8.83 14.18
C ASP A 141 0.06 -7.90 15.11
N LEU A 142 -0.42 -6.78 14.58
CA LEU A 142 -1.12 -5.74 15.34
C LEU A 142 -2.60 -6.07 15.57
N LYS A 143 -3.09 -7.21 15.06
CA LYS A 143 -4.48 -7.63 15.25
C LYS A 143 -4.84 -7.78 16.74
N GLU A 144 -3.92 -8.29 17.56
CA GLU A 144 -4.13 -8.43 19.01
C GLU A 144 -4.13 -7.08 19.74
N GLU A 145 -3.63 -6.01 19.12
CA GLU A 145 -3.62 -4.64 19.65
C GLU A 145 -4.86 -3.83 19.22
N GLY A 146 -5.80 -4.49 18.52
CA GLY A 146 -7.05 -3.91 18.05
C GLY A 146 -6.98 -3.25 16.68
N TYR A 147 -5.85 -3.38 15.96
CA TYR A 147 -5.73 -2.83 14.62
C TYR A 147 -6.34 -3.77 13.57
N ILE A 148 -7.13 -3.21 12.67
CA ILE A 148 -7.82 -3.92 11.59
C ILE A 148 -7.60 -3.24 10.24
N MET A 149 -7.62 -4.04 9.18
CA MET A 149 -7.67 -3.53 7.82
C MET A 149 -9.12 -3.16 7.48
N CYS A 150 -9.33 -1.97 6.91
CA CYS A 150 -10.66 -1.54 6.47
C CYS A 150 -11.07 -2.22 5.16
N ASP A 151 -12.38 -2.29 4.91
CA ASP A 151 -12.94 -2.88 3.70
C ASP A 151 -12.69 -1.97 2.48
N LYS A 152 -11.86 -2.43 1.55
CA LYS A 152 -11.50 -1.70 0.33
C LYS A 152 -12.68 -1.32 -0.55
N PHE A 153 -13.79 -2.06 -0.50
CA PHE A 153 -14.99 -1.75 -1.28
C PHE A 153 -15.86 -0.67 -0.65
N LYS A 154 -15.76 -0.48 0.67
CA LYS A 154 -16.48 0.60 1.37
C LYS A 154 -15.75 1.93 1.26
N GLN A 155 -14.45 1.90 0.97
CA GLN A 155 -13.59 3.07 0.97
C GLN A 155 -13.62 3.77 2.35
N LEU A 156 -12.93 4.90 2.48
CA LEU A 156 -12.70 5.57 3.75
C LEU A 156 -13.47 6.89 3.82
N ASP A 157 -14.20 7.07 4.91
CA ASP A 157 -14.88 8.32 5.21
C ASP A 157 -13.89 9.45 5.54
N PHE A 158 -14.43 10.66 5.71
CA PHE A 158 -13.62 11.84 6.01
C PHE A 158 -12.83 11.74 7.32
N SER A 159 -13.35 11.05 8.34
CA SER A 159 -12.67 10.92 9.63
C SER A 159 -11.41 10.06 9.50
N HIS A 160 -11.52 8.93 8.77
CA HIS A 160 -10.37 8.09 8.44
C HIS A 160 -9.36 8.84 7.56
N CYS A 161 -9.83 9.53 6.52
CA CYS A 161 -8.96 10.28 5.62
C CYS A 161 -8.18 11.39 6.35
N LYS A 162 -8.81 12.09 7.28
CA LYS A 162 -8.12 13.08 8.13
C LYS A 162 -6.99 12.46 8.93
N LEU A 163 -7.23 11.30 9.53
CA LEU A 163 -6.22 10.61 10.32
C LEU A 163 -5.04 10.17 9.43
N VAL A 164 -5.32 9.58 8.26
CA VAL A 164 -4.29 9.20 7.28
C VAL A 164 -3.46 10.40 6.86
N PHE A 165 -4.09 11.52 6.46
CA PHE A 165 -3.37 12.71 6.00
C PHE A 165 -2.55 13.35 7.12
N THR A 166 -3.01 13.28 8.36
CA THR A 166 -2.27 13.77 9.53
C THR A 166 -1.03 12.90 9.81
N THR A 167 -1.19 11.58 9.80
CA THR A 167 -0.07 10.63 10.01
C THR A 167 0.93 10.70 8.86
N LEU A 168 0.44 10.77 7.62
CA LEU A 168 1.26 10.92 6.41
C LEU A 168 2.07 12.22 6.42
N ALA A 169 1.47 13.35 6.82
CA ALA A 169 2.19 14.61 6.95
C ALA A 169 3.36 14.52 7.95
N LYS A 170 3.18 13.80 9.07
CA LYS A 170 4.26 13.57 10.05
C LYS A 170 5.35 12.65 9.48
N PHE A 171 4.96 11.60 8.76
CA PHE A 171 5.88 10.69 8.07
C PHE A 171 6.74 11.46 7.06
N HIS A 172 6.10 12.25 6.20
CA HIS A 172 6.76 13.10 5.21
C HIS A 172 7.68 14.16 5.84
N ALA A 173 7.22 14.89 6.86
CA ALA A 173 8.08 15.85 7.57
C ALA A 173 9.32 15.20 8.18
N SER A 174 9.14 14.03 8.80
CA SER A 174 10.24 13.26 9.39
C SER A 174 11.21 12.76 8.33
N SER A 175 10.73 12.38 7.15
CA SER A 175 11.58 11.96 6.04
C SER A 175 12.49 13.09 5.55
N VAL A 176 12.01 14.34 5.56
CA VAL A 176 12.80 15.54 5.21
C VAL A 176 13.89 15.78 6.26
N ALA A 177 13.54 15.71 7.55
CA ALA A 177 14.52 15.81 8.62
C ALA A 177 15.57 14.69 8.55
N CYS A 178 15.14 13.46 8.24
CA CYS A 178 16.04 12.33 8.04
C CYS A 178 16.97 12.58 6.86
N PHE A 179 16.49 13.14 5.75
CA PHE A 179 17.31 13.49 4.59
C PHE A 179 18.42 14.50 4.93
N HIS A 180 18.17 15.46 5.82
CA HIS A 180 19.24 16.38 6.28
C HIS A 180 20.33 15.65 7.06
N SER A 181 19.97 14.63 7.84
CA SER A 181 20.91 13.88 8.68
C SER A 181 21.60 12.71 7.98
N ASP A 182 20.91 12.06 7.04
CA ASP A 182 21.35 10.87 6.30
C ASP A 182 20.74 10.89 4.89
N PRO A 183 21.27 11.73 3.99
CA PRO A 183 20.75 11.86 2.63
C PRO A 183 20.96 10.59 1.81
N ASP A 184 21.96 9.77 2.12
CA ASP A 184 22.27 8.57 1.34
C ASP A 184 21.23 7.48 1.57
N LEU A 185 20.79 7.27 2.82
CA LEU A 185 19.68 6.36 3.13
C LEU A 185 18.40 6.73 2.37
N ILE A 186 18.02 8.01 2.40
CA ILE A 186 16.80 8.49 1.76
C ILE A 186 16.91 8.43 0.23
N LYS A 187 18.06 8.79 -0.35
CA LYS A 187 18.28 8.65 -1.80
C LYS A 187 18.25 7.20 -2.24
N GLU A 188 18.82 6.30 -1.45
CA GLU A 188 18.81 4.86 -1.78
C GLU A 188 17.39 4.30 -1.76
N LEU A 189 16.65 4.52 -0.67
CA LEU A 189 15.28 4.03 -0.53
C LEU A 189 14.32 4.71 -1.53
N GLY A 190 14.54 6.00 -1.80
CA GLY A 190 13.69 6.83 -2.66
C GLY A 190 13.97 6.73 -4.15
N LYS A 191 14.90 5.87 -4.61
CA LYS A 191 15.10 5.60 -6.04
C LYS A 191 13.86 4.95 -6.62
N ASP A 192 13.10 5.67 -7.43
CA ASP A 192 11.99 5.06 -8.16
C ASP A 192 12.51 4.16 -9.29
N LEU A 193 12.34 2.86 -9.11
CA LEU A 193 12.69 1.84 -10.10
C LEU A 193 11.44 1.20 -10.71
N MET A 194 10.27 1.41 -10.09
CA MET A 194 9.02 0.84 -10.56
C MET A 194 8.51 1.64 -11.75
N TYR A 195 8.51 2.97 -11.67
CA TYR A 195 8.11 3.86 -12.76
C TYR A 195 9.33 4.39 -13.52
N SER A 196 10.33 3.55 -13.75
CA SER A 196 11.46 3.91 -14.62
C SER A 196 11.09 3.69 -16.10
N SER A 197 11.39 4.66 -16.97
CA SER A 197 11.19 4.52 -18.43
C SER A 197 12.05 3.44 -19.08
N LYS A 198 12.98 2.84 -18.32
CA LYS A 198 13.75 1.67 -18.75
C LYS A 198 13.09 0.34 -18.38
N ASN A 199 11.97 0.38 -17.64
CA ASN A 199 11.27 -0.81 -17.19
C ASN A 199 10.39 -1.38 -18.31
N LYS A 200 10.85 -2.50 -18.88
CA LYS A 200 10.21 -3.16 -20.02
C LYS A 200 8.90 -3.88 -19.71
N LEU A 201 8.48 -3.96 -18.45
CA LEU A 201 7.19 -4.54 -18.07
C LEU A 201 6.17 -3.47 -17.67
N ILE A 202 6.62 -2.45 -16.92
CA ILE A 202 5.71 -1.48 -16.31
C ILE A 202 5.14 -0.49 -17.34
N GLU A 203 5.95 0.02 -18.27
CA GLU A 203 5.43 0.91 -19.31
C GLU A 203 4.41 0.20 -20.22
N PRO A 204 4.70 -1.00 -20.78
CA PRO A 204 3.71 -1.72 -21.58
C PRO A 204 2.42 -2.02 -20.82
N PHE A 205 2.52 -2.38 -19.53
CA PHE A 205 1.37 -2.60 -18.66
C PHE A 205 0.45 -1.39 -18.53
N PHE A 206 1.01 -0.21 -18.24
CA PHE A 206 0.18 0.99 -18.13
C PHE A 206 -0.42 1.40 -19.47
N ARG A 207 0.32 1.24 -20.57
CA ARG A 207 -0.18 1.52 -21.92
C ARG A 207 -1.31 0.58 -22.32
N SER A 208 -1.19 -0.71 -22.04
CA SER A 208 -2.21 -1.73 -22.35
C SER A 208 -3.44 -1.56 -21.45
N SER A 209 -3.23 -1.29 -20.15
CA SER A 209 -4.30 -0.96 -19.20
C SER A 209 -5.10 0.26 -19.61
N MET A 210 -4.45 1.34 -20.07
CA MET A 210 -5.13 2.53 -20.59
C MET A 210 -6.02 2.23 -21.80
N LYS A 211 -5.58 1.36 -22.71
CA LYS A 211 -6.38 0.94 -23.87
C LYS A 211 -7.60 0.11 -23.45
N SER A 212 -7.43 -0.86 -22.55
CA SER A 212 -8.54 -1.65 -22.02
C SER A 212 -9.52 -0.78 -21.24
N PHE A 213 -9.02 0.17 -20.44
CA PHE A 213 -9.84 1.12 -19.70
C PHE A 213 -10.66 2.00 -20.65
N GLY A 214 -10.04 2.58 -21.67
CA GLY A 214 -10.74 3.36 -22.70
C GLY A 214 -11.82 2.55 -23.43
N ARG A 215 -11.55 1.29 -23.76
CA ARG A 215 -12.55 0.38 -24.35
C ARG A 215 -13.74 0.17 -23.42
N VAL A 216 -13.48 -0.14 -22.15
CA VAL A 216 -14.53 -0.40 -21.14
C VAL A 216 -15.38 0.83 -20.88
N LEU A 217 -14.77 2.02 -20.81
CA LEU A 217 -15.51 3.27 -20.68
C LEU A 217 -16.38 3.57 -21.89
N GLY A 218 -15.92 3.25 -23.10
CA GLY A 218 -16.72 3.41 -24.32
C GLY A 218 -17.97 2.53 -24.36
N GLU A 219 -18.05 1.50 -23.51
CA GLU A 219 -19.23 0.65 -23.34
C GLU A 219 -20.20 1.18 -22.25
N MET A 220 -19.79 2.20 -21.49
CA MET A 220 -20.56 2.77 -20.37
C MET A 220 -21.30 4.05 -20.78
N GLU A 221 -22.58 4.13 -20.46
CA GLU A 221 -23.39 5.33 -20.69
C GLU A 221 -22.84 6.53 -19.88
N GLY A 222 -22.66 7.68 -20.54
CA GLY A 222 -22.18 8.92 -19.91
C GLY A 222 -20.66 9.02 -19.76
N CYS A 223 -19.88 8.09 -20.31
CA CYS A 223 -18.42 8.08 -20.25
C CYS A 223 -17.73 8.47 -21.57
N GLU A 224 -18.47 9.01 -22.55
CA GLU A 224 -17.98 9.29 -23.90
C GLU A 224 -16.82 10.30 -23.90
N SER A 225 -16.99 11.42 -23.19
CA SER A 225 -15.97 12.48 -23.09
C SER A 225 -14.69 12.01 -22.40
N ALA A 226 -14.83 11.14 -21.40
CA ALA A 226 -13.70 10.57 -20.69
C ALA A 226 -12.94 9.56 -21.55
N THR A 227 -13.67 8.76 -22.31
CA THR A 227 -13.10 7.80 -23.27
C THR A 227 -12.19 8.51 -24.27
N GLU A 228 -12.65 9.61 -24.85
CA GLU A 228 -11.85 10.42 -25.78
C GLU A 228 -10.57 10.98 -25.12
N LEU A 229 -10.69 11.56 -23.92
CA LEU A 229 -9.56 12.08 -23.16
C LEU A 229 -8.50 11.00 -22.90
N ILE A 230 -8.91 9.83 -22.43
CA ILE A 230 -8.03 8.71 -22.06
C ILE A 230 -7.29 8.18 -23.28
N LEU A 231 -8.01 7.93 -24.37
CA LEU A 231 -7.43 7.40 -25.61
C LEU A 231 -6.45 8.41 -26.23
N SER A 232 -6.73 9.72 -26.18
CA SER A 232 -5.84 10.75 -26.70
C SER A 232 -4.49 10.86 -25.97
N LYS A 233 -4.45 10.48 -24.68
CA LYS A 233 -3.26 10.59 -23.83
C LYS A 233 -2.41 9.33 -23.78
N THR A 234 -2.97 8.19 -24.20
CA THR A 234 -2.38 6.85 -24.01
C THR A 234 -0.92 6.76 -24.43
N ASP A 235 -0.51 7.48 -25.48
CA ASP A 235 0.84 7.32 -26.02
C ASP A 235 1.95 8.03 -25.24
N HIS A 236 1.62 9.09 -24.49
CA HIS A 236 2.58 9.96 -23.81
C HIS A 236 2.39 10.01 -22.28
N ILE A 237 1.27 9.50 -21.78
CA ILE A 237 0.89 9.62 -20.37
C ILE A 237 1.87 8.93 -19.42
N VAL A 238 2.50 7.83 -19.86
CA VAL A 238 3.44 7.10 -19.03
C VAL A 238 4.67 7.93 -18.75
N ASP A 239 5.28 8.55 -19.77
CA ASP A 239 6.45 9.43 -19.58
C ASP A 239 6.12 10.63 -18.68
N SER A 240 4.93 11.20 -18.84
CA SER A 240 4.44 12.31 -18.00
C SER A 240 4.32 11.90 -16.53
N ALA A 241 3.67 10.76 -16.26
CA ALA A 241 3.51 10.22 -14.90
C ALA A 241 4.85 9.81 -14.27
N ILE A 242 5.76 9.22 -15.05
CA ILE A 242 7.13 8.91 -14.61
C ILE A 242 7.87 10.18 -14.20
N GLY A 243 7.69 11.27 -14.97
CA GLY A 243 8.32 12.56 -14.72
C GLY A 243 7.98 13.13 -13.34
N VAL A 244 6.73 13.02 -12.89
CA VAL A 244 6.31 13.53 -11.57
C VAL A 244 6.76 12.65 -10.39
N CYS A 245 7.08 11.39 -10.66
CA CYS A 245 7.69 10.49 -9.67
C CYS A 245 9.20 10.73 -9.47
N GLN A 246 9.82 11.60 -10.27
CA GLN A 246 11.23 11.98 -10.10
C GLN A 246 11.41 13.06 -9.02
N PRO A 247 12.58 13.11 -8.34
CA PRO A 247 12.91 14.19 -7.44
C PRO A 247 12.81 15.57 -8.13
N LYS A 248 12.06 16.49 -7.55
CA LYS A 248 12.00 17.88 -8.01
C LYS A 248 13.36 18.55 -7.79
N THR A 249 13.79 19.37 -8.74
CA THR A 249 15.00 20.20 -8.60
C THR A 249 14.77 21.44 -7.74
N SER A 250 13.51 21.87 -7.61
CA SER A 250 13.07 22.96 -6.74
C SER A 250 11.78 22.60 -6.02
N GLY A 251 11.57 23.16 -4.84
CA GLY A 251 10.42 22.87 -3.99
C GLY A 251 10.69 21.69 -3.05
N LEU A 252 9.63 21.26 -2.38
CA LEU A 252 9.65 20.22 -1.37
C LEU A 252 9.59 18.83 -2.00
N ASN A 253 10.61 18.03 -1.73
CA ASN A 253 10.53 16.57 -1.89
C ASN A 253 10.35 15.92 -0.52
N VAL A 254 9.64 14.80 -0.50
CA VAL A 254 9.43 13.95 0.67
C VAL A 254 9.68 12.51 0.24
N LEU A 255 9.91 11.62 1.20
CA LEU A 255 9.91 10.20 0.93
C LEU A 255 8.46 9.71 1.00
N ASN A 256 7.83 9.53 -0.16
CA ASN A 256 6.50 8.95 -0.28
C ASN A 256 6.55 7.46 0.08
N HIS A 257 5.46 6.96 0.65
CA HIS A 257 5.13 5.53 0.78
C HIS A 257 5.09 4.86 -0.61
N GLY A 258 4.45 5.52 -1.57
CA GLY A 258 4.36 5.14 -2.98
C GLY A 258 3.26 4.12 -3.33
N ASP A 259 2.66 3.51 -2.32
CA ASP A 259 1.58 2.52 -2.45
C ASP A 259 0.55 2.67 -1.31
N LEU A 260 0.12 3.91 -1.02
CA LEU A 260 -0.70 4.23 0.16
C LEU A 260 -2.20 4.04 -0.10
N TRP A 261 -2.64 2.79 -0.23
CA TRP A 261 -4.06 2.42 -0.34
C TRP A 261 -4.57 1.69 0.90
N VAL A 262 -5.90 1.57 1.04
CA VAL A 262 -6.63 1.03 2.22
C VAL A 262 -6.08 -0.28 2.79
N ASN A 263 -5.60 -1.20 1.96
CA ASN A 263 -5.04 -2.48 2.44
C ASN A 263 -3.61 -2.36 3.00
N ASN A 264 -2.93 -1.25 2.72
CA ASN A 264 -1.62 -0.93 3.30
C ASN A 264 -1.76 -0.07 4.56
N MET A 265 -2.95 -0.04 5.16
CA MET A 265 -3.25 0.68 6.39
C MET A 265 -4.01 -0.22 7.38
N LEU A 266 -3.59 -0.14 8.64
CA LEU A 266 -4.24 -0.80 9.77
C LEU A 266 -4.80 0.27 10.71
N PHE A 267 -6.10 0.30 10.88
CA PHE A 267 -6.82 1.28 11.70
C PHE A 267 -7.19 0.69 13.05
N LYS A 268 -7.16 1.54 14.07
CA LYS A 268 -7.69 1.23 15.40
C LYS A 268 -8.89 2.13 15.67
N HIS A 269 -9.93 1.55 16.26
CA HIS A 269 -11.15 2.24 16.61
C HIS A 269 -11.40 2.14 18.11
N SER A 270 -11.98 3.19 18.66
CA SER A 270 -12.54 3.20 20.01
C SER A 270 -13.74 2.25 20.12
N ASP A 271 -14.17 1.98 21.35
CA ASP A 271 -15.39 1.21 21.62
C ASP A 271 -16.67 1.85 21.02
N SER A 272 -16.67 3.16 20.76
CA SER A 272 -17.78 3.87 20.09
C SER A 272 -17.69 3.84 18.56
N GLY A 273 -16.65 3.24 17.99
CA GLY A 273 -16.43 3.13 16.55
C GLY A 273 -15.72 4.33 15.91
N GLU A 274 -15.27 5.31 16.70
CA GLU A 274 -14.45 6.42 16.20
C GLU A 274 -13.02 5.95 15.92
N VAL A 275 -12.46 6.36 14.78
CA VAL A 275 -11.08 6.03 14.41
C VAL A 275 -10.07 6.79 15.27
N GLU A 276 -9.16 6.07 15.92
CA GLU A 276 -8.21 6.62 16.90
C GLU A 276 -6.76 6.65 16.39
N ASP A 277 -6.33 5.61 15.69
CA ASP A 277 -4.95 5.48 15.20
C ASP A 277 -4.88 4.75 13.86
N VAL A 278 -3.80 4.98 13.12
CA VAL A 278 -3.50 4.31 11.85
C VAL A 278 -2.02 3.96 11.77
N LYS A 279 -1.72 2.73 11.37
CA LYS A 279 -0.38 2.26 11.02
C LYS A 279 -0.30 1.96 9.53
N PHE A 280 0.80 2.34 8.91
CA PHE A 280 1.12 2.00 7.52
C PHE A 280 1.94 0.71 7.49
N ILE A 281 1.73 -0.08 6.45
CA ILE A 281 2.46 -1.30 6.15
C ILE A 281 2.82 -1.29 4.65
N ASP A 282 3.74 -2.17 4.25
CA ASP A 282 4.14 -2.33 2.84
C ASP A 282 4.93 -1.17 2.22
N PHE A 283 6.09 -0.86 2.80
CA PHE A 283 7.00 0.22 2.34
C PHE A 283 7.89 -0.20 1.16
N GLN A 284 7.36 -0.95 0.19
CA GLN A 284 8.12 -1.53 -0.93
C GLN A 284 8.47 -0.54 -2.06
N ILE A 285 7.65 0.50 -2.26
CA ILE A 285 7.76 1.43 -3.40
C ILE A 285 8.06 2.85 -2.91
N LEU A 286 8.96 3.00 -1.93
CA LEU A 286 9.37 4.31 -1.46
C LEU A 286 9.96 5.16 -2.60
N MET A 287 9.54 6.43 -2.69
CA MET A 287 9.95 7.37 -3.74
C MET A 287 10.26 8.75 -3.17
N TRP A 288 11.42 9.31 -3.50
CA TRP A 288 11.80 10.66 -3.10
C TRP A 288 11.37 11.69 -4.16
N CYS A 289 10.19 12.26 -4.01
CA CYS A 289 9.59 13.16 -5.00
C CYS A 289 8.53 14.08 -4.36
N SER A 290 7.65 14.69 -5.17
CA SER A 290 6.56 15.53 -4.66
C SER A 290 5.66 14.76 -3.67
N PRO A 291 5.18 15.39 -2.58
CA PRO A 291 4.18 14.76 -1.71
C PRO A 291 2.84 14.49 -2.40
N ALA A 292 2.58 15.09 -3.58
CA ALA A 292 1.33 14.89 -4.30
C ALA A 292 1.09 13.43 -4.70
N ILE A 293 2.15 12.63 -4.84
CA ILE A 293 2.07 11.22 -5.24
C ILE A 293 1.24 10.42 -4.23
N ASP A 294 1.62 10.39 -2.94
CA ASP A 294 0.83 9.67 -1.94
C ASP A 294 -0.56 10.28 -1.72
N LEU A 295 -0.67 11.62 -1.75
CA LEU A 295 -1.93 12.31 -1.51
C LEU A 295 -2.99 11.94 -2.54
N LEU A 296 -2.61 11.96 -3.82
CA LEU A 296 -3.50 11.64 -4.92
C LEU A 296 -3.71 10.13 -5.04
N TYR A 297 -2.66 9.33 -4.88
CA TYR A 297 -2.80 7.88 -4.89
C TYR A 297 -3.81 7.41 -3.83
N PHE A 298 -3.70 7.88 -2.59
CA PHE A 298 -4.67 7.59 -1.54
C PHE A 298 -6.07 8.09 -1.89
N LEU A 299 -6.19 9.36 -2.31
CA LEU A 299 -7.49 10.00 -2.56
C LEU A 299 -8.29 9.22 -3.60
N TRP A 300 -7.66 8.81 -4.69
CA TRP A 300 -8.32 8.15 -5.82
C TRP A 300 -8.54 6.64 -5.61
N THR A 301 -7.75 5.99 -4.76
CA THR A 301 -7.89 4.54 -4.50
C THR A 301 -8.75 4.24 -3.29
N SER A 302 -8.75 5.10 -2.27
CA SER A 302 -9.16 4.71 -0.91
C SER A 302 -10.16 5.63 -0.25
N ALA A 303 -10.18 6.93 -0.56
CA ALA A 303 -11.20 7.83 -0.02
C ALA A 303 -12.57 7.56 -0.67
N ASP A 304 -13.67 7.77 0.03
CA ASP A 304 -15.02 7.60 -0.53
C ASP A 304 -15.42 8.71 -1.53
N GLU A 305 -16.59 8.55 -2.16
CA GLU A 305 -17.12 9.50 -3.13
C GLU A 305 -17.34 10.91 -2.55
N GLU A 306 -17.80 11.01 -1.29
CA GLU A 306 -18.08 12.30 -0.65
C GLU A 306 -16.78 13.09 -0.42
N VAL A 307 -15.75 12.38 0.04
CA VAL A 307 -14.44 12.96 0.31
C VAL A 307 -13.79 13.45 -0.99
N ARG A 308 -13.77 12.60 -2.03
CA ARG A 308 -13.20 12.95 -3.34
C ARG A 308 -13.89 14.17 -3.94
N GLY A 309 -15.23 14.17 -3.99
CA GLY A 309 -16.01 15.24 -4.62
C GLY A 309 -16.02 16.55 -3.83
N HIS A 310 -16.08 16.49 -2.50
CA HIS A 310 -16.48 17.65 -1.69
C HIS A 310 -15.53 18.02 -0.55
N ARG A 311 -14.56 17.16 -0.19
CA ARG A 311 -13.68 17.40 0.97
C ARG A 311 -12.18 17.36 0.69
N GLN A 312 -11.74 17.01 -0.52
CA GLN A 312 -10.33 16.96 -0.88
C GLN A 312 -9.55 18.25 -0.54
N LYS A 313 -10.09 19.45 -0.84
CA LYS A 313 -9.43 20.73 -0.51
C LYS A 313 -9.20 20.90 1.00
N LYS A 314 -10.13 20.43 1.83
CA LYS A 314 -9.99 20.43 3.29
C LYS A 314 -8.90 19.46 3.74
N LEU A 315 -8.79 18.29 3.13
CA LEU A 315 -7.73 17.32 3.41
C LEU A 315 -6.35 17.87 3.02
N PHE A 316 -6.19 18.41 1.81
CA PHE A 316 -4.92 19.00 1.36
C PHE A 316 -4.48 20.15 2.27
N SER A 317 -5.41 21.01 2.69
CA SER A 317 -5.11 22.08 3.66
C SER A 317 -4.66 21.53 5.01
N LEU A 318 -5.35 20.50 5.55
CA LEU A 318 -4.97 19.83 6.80
C LEU A 318 -3.58 19.20 6.71
N TYR A 319 -3.30 18.49 5.61
CA TYR A 319 -2.00 17.89 5.35
C TYR A 319 -0.89 18.95 5.34
N ARG A 320 -1.09 20.03 4.56
CA ARG A 320 -0.09 21.11 4.44
C ARG A 320 0.19 21.77 5.78
N GLN A 321 -0.84 22.06 6.58
CA GLN A 321 -0.70 22.64 7.91
C GLN A 321 0.07 21.72 8.86
N THR A 322 -0.30 20.43 8.88
CA THR A 322 0.35 19.41 9.72
C THR A 322 1.81 19.21 9.32
N LEU A 323 2.09 19.13 8.02
CA LEU A 323 3.43 18.95 7.46
C LEU A 323 4.32 20.12 7.84
N ASN A 324 3.88 21.36 7.59
CA ASN A 324 4.66 22.56 7.89
C ASN A 324 4.92 22.73 9.39
N SER A 325 3.92 22.44 10.23
CA SER A 325 4.08 22.48 11.68
C SER A 325 5.08 21.42 12.16
N SER A 326 5.03 20.22 11.58
CA SER A 326 5.96 19.13 11.92
C SER A 326 7.38 19.44 11.44
N LEU A 327 7.55 19.99 10.23
CA LEU A 327 8.83 20.47 9.72
C LEU A 327 9.44 21.55 10.62
N GLU A 328 8.62 22.49 11.10
CA GLU A 328 9.05 23.52 12.04
C GLU A 328 9.53 22.93 13.37
N GLN A 329 8.77 22.00 13.95
CA GLN A 329 9.14 21.31 15.20
C GLN A 329 10.43 20.52 15.07
N LEU A 330 10.71 19.97 13.88
CA LEU A 330 11.93 19.24 13.56
C LEU A 330 13.13 20.14 13.22
N GLY A 331 12.93 21.48 13.17
CA GLY A 331 13.97 22.43 12.82
C GLY A 331 14.29 22.50 11.32
N CYS A 332 13.45 21.91 10.46
CA CYS A 332 13.58 21.99 9.00
C CYS A 332 13.16 23.40 8.52
N LYS A 333 13.87 23.92 7.51
CA LYS A 333 13.57 25.24 6.91
C LYS A 333 12.51 25.17 5.81
N GLU A 334 12.31 23.98 5.26
CA GLU A 334 11.40 23.67 4.18
C GLU A 334 9.96 23.96 4.60
N ARG A 335 9.17 24.50 3.68
CA ARG A 335 7.73 24.70 3.85
C ARG A 335 7.04 24.43 2.52
N LEU A 336 5.90 23.75 2.58
CA LEU A 336 5.02 23.58 1.45
C LEU A 336 4.04 24.76 1.41
N SER A 337 4.19 25.61 0.39
CA SER A 337 3.23 26.68 0.13
C SER A 337 1.93 26.12 -0.46
N GLU A 338 0.84 26.87 -0.35
CA GLU A 338 -0.44 26.47 -0.96
C GLU A 338 -0.33 26.38 -2.48
N ARG A 339 0.28 27.40 -3.11
CA ARG A 339 0.54 27.42 -4.55
C ARG A 339 1.39 26.24 -5.01
N GLU A 340 2.48 25.93 -4.31
CA GLU A 340 3.33 24.80 -4.69
C GLU A 340 2.56 23.47 -4.59
N LEU A 341 1.72 23.31 -3.58
CA LEU A 341 0.89 22.11 -3.47
C LEU A 341 -0.12 22.03 -4.61
N GLU A 342 -0.79 23.13 -4.97
CA GLU A 342 -1.70 23.18 -6.12
C GLU A 342 -0.98 22.83 -7.44
N ASP A 343 0.19 23.45 -7.69
CA ASP A 343 1.01 23.19 -8.88
C ASP A 343 1.43 21.70 -8.94
N ASP A 344 1.90 21.12 -7.82
CA ASP A 344 2.28 19.71 -7.71
C ASP A 344 1.08 18.77 -7.95
N LEU A 345 -0.09 19.09 -7.38
CA LEU A 345 -1.31 18.31 -7.54
C LEU A 345 -1.74 18.29 -9.02
N HIS A 346 -1.75 19.44 -9.69
CA HIS A 346 -2.10 19.52 -11.10
C HIS A 346 -1.08 18.81 -12.00
N ALA A 347 0.22 18.94 -11.72
CA ALA A 347 1.26 18.25 -12.47
C ALA A 347 1.08 16.72 -12.43
N ALA A 348 0.59 16.17 -11.31
CA ALA A 348 0.37 14.74 -11.11
C ALA A 348 -0.94 14.19 -11.72
N SER A 349 -1.67 14.97 -12.54
CA SER A 349 -2.94 14.51 -13.12
C SER A 349 -2.84 13.24 -13.96
N ASP A 350 -1.74 13.09 -14.69
CA ASP A 350 -1.51 11.93 -15.55
C ASP A 350 -1.18 10.68 -14.72
N PHE A 351 -0.51 10.85 -13.58
CA PHE A 351 -0.29 9.78 -12.60
C PHE A 351 -1.60 9.28 -11.98
N VAL A 352 -2.53 10.19 -11.68
CA VAL A 352 -3.89 9.81 -11.24
C VAL A 352 -4.59 8.96 -12.28
N LEU A 353 -4.51 9.36 -13.56
CA LEU A 353 -5.19 8.62 -14.62
C LEU A 353 -4.60 7.21 -14.80
N LEU A 354 -3.27 7.05 -14.68
CA LEU A 354 -2.63 5.73 -14.65
C LEU A 354 -3.05 4.89 -13.42
N THR A 355 -3.24 5.54 -12.28
CA THR A 355 -3.70 4.86 -11.07
C THR A 355 -5.13 4.31 -11.28
N ILE A 356 -6.04 5.12 -11.81
CA ILE A 356 -7.43 4.73 -12.08
C ILE A 356 -7.51 3.64 -13.18
N SER A 357 -6.69 3.75 -14.23
CA SER A 357 -6.74 2.82 -15.36
C SER A 357 -5.97 1.52 -15.13
N GLY A 358 -4.83 1.55 -14.44
CA GLY A 358 -3.95 0.39 -14.28
C GLY A 358 -4.02 -0.27 -12.91
N THR A 359 -4.08 0.52 -11.84
CA THR A 359 -3.94 -0.01 -10.47
C THR A 359 -5.29 -0.31 -9.81
N LEU A 360 -6.27 0.58 -10.00
CA LEU A 360 -7.59 0.45 -9.40
C LEU A 360 -8.35 -0.85 -9.75
N PRO A 361 -8.24 -1.44 -10.96
CA PRO A 361 -8.84 -2.76 -11.23
C PRO A 361 -8.34 -3.86 -10.28
N PHE A 362 -7.07 -3.83 -9.88
CA PHE A 362 -6.51 -4.77 -8.90
C PHE A 362 -6.96 -4.46 -7.48
N ILE A 363 -7.09 -3.18 -7.14
CA ILE A 363 -7.59 -2.76 -5.82
C ILE A 363 -9.04 -3.22 -5.65
N LEU A 364 -9.89 -3.03 -6.66
CA LEU A 364 -11.31 -3.37 -6.63
C LEU A 364 -11.61 -4.83 -7.05
N SER A 365 -10.60 -5.70 -7.10
CA SER A 365 -10.82 -7.13 -7.38
C SER A 365 -11.42 -7.86 -6.19
N GLU A 366 -12.36 -8.77 -6.46
CA GLU A 366 -12.84 -9.74 -5.47
C GLU A 366 -11.82 -10.88 -5.32
N SER A 367 -11.85 -11.60 -4.20
CA SER A 367 -10.88 -12.68 -3.96
C SER A 367 -10.93 -13.79 -5.02
N ASP A 368 -12.10 -14.07 -5.57
CA ASP A 368 -12.30 -15.07 -6.64
C ASP A 368 -11.74 -14.60 -7.99
N ASP A 369 -11.63 -13.28 -8.19
CA ASP A 369 -11.09 -12.66 -9.41
C ASP A 369 -9.62 -12.25 -9.24
N ALA A 370 -9.02 -12.51 -8.07
CA ALA A 370 -7.68 -12.07 -7.74
C ALA A 370 -6.64 -12.73 -8.66
N VAL A 371 -5.75 -11.89 -9.19
CA VAL A 371 -4.66 -12.34 -10.05
C VAL A 371 -3.53 -12.95 -9.21
N ASN A 372 -3.15 -14.18 -9.54
CA ASN A 372 -1.92 -14.77 -9.03
C ASN A 372 -0.71 -14.25 -9.81
N MET A 373 0.04 -13.30 -9.24
CA MET A 373 1.21 -12.70 -9.88
C MET A 373 2.36 -13.69 -10.16
N GLU A 374 2.40 -14.83 -9.46
CA GLU A 374 3.41 -15.87 -9.72
C GLU A 374 3.23 -16.58 -11.07
N GLU A 375 2.02 -16.50 -11.64
CA GLU A 375 1.70 -17.13 -12.92
C GLU A 375 1.74 -16.14 -14.09
N VAL A 376 1.79 -14.83 -13.81
CA VAL A 376 1.77 -13.76 -14.82
C VAL A 376 3.07 -13.76 -15.63
N SER A 377 2.92 -13.74 -16.96
CA SER A 377 4.02 -13.65 -17.92
C SER A 377 4.32 -12.21 -18.34
N ALA A 378 5.44 -11.98 -19.02
CA ALA A 378 5.76 -10.67 -19.59
C ALA A 378 4.76 -10.25 -20.67
N GLU A 379 4.23 -11.23 -21.42
CA GLU A 379 3.24 -10.97 -22.47
C GLU A 379 1.90 -10.52 -21.87
N ASP A 380 1.50 -11.08 -20.73
CA ASP A 380 0.29 -10.64 -20.02
C ASP A 380 0.35 -9.15 -19.64
N PHE A 381 1.53 -8.62 -19.27
CA PHE A 381 1.73 -7.19 -19.05
C PHE A 381 1.62 -6.38 -20.35
N ASN A 382 2.13 -6.91 -21.47
CA ASN A 382 2.08 -6.22 -22.76
C ASN A 382 0.67 -6.14 -23.34
N THR A 383 -0.13 -7.20 -23.20
CA THR A 383 -1.45 -7.32 -23.84
C THR A 383 -2.61 -6.98 -22.92
N ASN A 384 -2.40 -7.03 -21.60
CA ASN A 384 -3.44 -6.90 -20.57
C ASN A 384 -4.47 -8.05 -20.58
N GLU A 385 -4.29 -9.11 -21.39
CA GLU A 385 -5.28 -10.19 -21.59
C GLU A 385 -5.68 -10.86 -20.27
N ARG A 386 -4.70 -11.14 -19.41
CA ARG A 386 -4.92 -11.79 -18.11
C ARG A 386 -5.56 -10.88 -17.06
N PHE A 387 -5.67 -9.59 -17.34
CA PHE A 387 -6.21 -8.60 -16.42
C PHE A 387 -7.56 -8.05 -16.91
N GLU A 388 -7.99 -8.37 -18.12
CA GLU A 388 -9.23 -7.84 -18.72
C GLU A 388 -10.48 -8.13 -17.88
N HIS A 389 -10.54 -9.26 -17.19
CA HIS A 389 -11.69 -9.61 -16.34
C HIS A 389 -11.86 -8.62 -15.17
N LEU A 390 -10.76 -8.04 -14.66
CA LEU A 390 -10.80 -7.08 -13.55
C LEU A 390 -11.62 -5.82 -13.91
N PHE A 391 -11.47 -5.35 -15.15
CA PHE A 391 -12.21 -4.20 -15.69
C PHE A 391 -13.70 -4.50 -15.91
N ASN A 392 -14.08 -5.77 -15.93
CA ASN A 392 -15.45 -6.21 -16.16
C ASN A 392 -16.16 -6.63 -14.87
N SER A 393 -15.48 -6.60 -13.72
CA SER A 393 -16.08 -6.91 -12.43
C SER A 393 -17.22 -5.93 -12.11
N LYS A 394 -18.25 -6.44 -11.41
CA LYS A 394 -19.44 -5.63 -11.05
C LYS A 394 -19.07 -4.43 -10.19
N LYS A 395 -18.13 -4.62 -9.24
CA LYS A 395 -17.66 -3.58 -8.33
C LYS A 395 -16.93 -2.47 -9.07
N TYR A 396 -16.01 -2.84 -9.96
CA TYR A 396 -15.28 -1.87 -10.78
C TYR A 396 -16.25 -1.08 -11.66
N ARG A 397 -17.11 -1.76 -12.43
CA ARG A 397 -18.07 -1.09 -13.33
C ARG A 397 -19.08 -0.19 -12.60
N ALA A 398 -19.37 -0.43 -11.33
CA ALA A 398 -20.26 0.41 -10.52
C ALA A 398 -19.59 1.72 -10.04
N ILE A 399 -18.29 1.70 -9.76
CA ILE A 399 -17.56 2.85 -9.18
C ILE A 399 -17.03 3.80 -10.25
N ILE A 400 -16.60 3.26 -11.38
CA ILE A 400 -15.84 3.98 -12.39
C ILE A 400 -16.55 5.20 -13.01
N PRO A 401 -17.84 5.14 -13.41
CA PRO A 401 -18.49 6.29 -14.03
C PRO A 401 -18.41 7.54 -13.14
N LYS A 402 -18.72 7.38 -11.85
CA LYS A 402 -18.68 8.49 -10.90
C LYS A 402 -17.26 8.97 -10.61
N MET A 403 -16.30 8.04 -10.52
CA MET A 403 -14.89 8.41 -10.30
C MET A 403 -14.31 9.21 -11.47
N VAL A 404 -14.65 8.84 -12.70
CA VAL A 404 -14.22 9.53 -13.90
C VAL A 404 -14.84 10.92 -14.02
N GLU A 405 -16.13 11.06 -13.71
CA GLU A 405 -16.81 12.37 -13.60
C GLU A 405 -16.06 13.28 -12.60
N GLN A 406 -15.81 12.77 -11.38
CA GLN A 406 -15.08 13.51 -10.35
C GLN A 406 -13.65 13.88 -10.79
N PHE A 407 -12.99 13.01 -11.55
CA PHE A 407 -11.64 13.29 -12.07
C PHE A 407 -11.68 14.42 -13.09
N GLN A 408 -12.63 14.42 -14.02
CA GLN A 408 -12.79 15.50 -15.00
C GLN A 408 -13.11 16.83 -14.32
N GLU A 409 -13.97 16.83 -13.30
CA GLU A 409 -14.26 18.03 -12.49
C GLU A 409 -13.02 18.55 -11.76
N TRP A 410 -12.21 17.65 -11.19
CA TRP A 410 -10.98 18.01 -10.51
C TRP A 410 -9.93 18.62 -11.45
N LEU A 411 -9.84 18.16 -12.70
CA LEU A 411 -8.91 18.73 -13.69
C LEU A 411 -9.20 20.20 -14.04
N VAL A 412 -10.45 20.64 -13.91
CA VAL A 412 -10.88 22.00 -14.28
C VAL A 412 -11.06 22.93 -13.07
N SER A 413 -10.96 22.39 -11.85
CA SER A 413 -11.16 23.11 -10.57
C SER A 413 -9.88 23.72 -10.03
#